data_AF-A0AAN8QD66-F1
#
_entry.id   AF-A0AAN8QD66-F1
#
_cell.length_a   1.000
_cell.length_b   1.000
_cell.length_c   1.000
_cell.angle_alpha   90.00
_cell.angle_beta   90.00
_cell.angle_gamma   90.00
#
_symmetry.space_group_name_H-M   'P 1'
#
loop_
_entity.id
_entity.type
_entity.pdbx_description
1 polymer ?
#
loop_
_entity_poly.entity_id
_entity_poly.type
_entity_poly.pdbx_seq_one_letter_code
_entity_poly.pdbx_strand_id
1 'polypeptide(L)'
;MELKKSISDSERSLKSYGAVSETEWTKDKGQSDVSMAESIMSPDEIEVEMARIQRLREVLVRRESELRFMADDIQLCKDIMSLKQELRKVVTVPEKEKTKKQRQREEELILNIHKLVQKRDFLVDDAEVERLREQEEDKEMAEFLRLKLMPLEKLAREAAQNPQKPKRQVPDPPPGKPSITKSITIIKDCCGATQCCIM
;
A
#
# COMPACT_ATOMS: atom_id res chain seq x y z
N MET A 1 -14.04 43.83 -20.45
CA MET A 1 -14.74 43.13 -19.36
C MET A 1 -14.16 41.74 -19.26
N GLU A 2 -13.38 41.49 -18.21
CA GLU A 2 -12.99 40.16 -17.80
C GLU A 2 -14.11 39.55 -16.94
N LEU A 3 -14.51 38.33 -17.25
CA LEU A 3 -15.13 37.37 -16.33
C LEU A 3 -14.68 35.98 -16.82
N LYS A 4 -13.57 35.44 -16.31
CA LYS A 4 -13.48 34.55 -15.14
C LYS A 4 -14.49 33.39 -15.12
N LYS A 5 -13.89 32.21 -15.33
CA LYS A 5 -14.11 30.91 -14.67
C LYS A 5 -15.44 30.18 -14.90
N SER A 6 -15.31 29.03 -15.53
CA SER A 6 -15.47 27.76 -14.80
C SER A 6 -14.56 26.70 -15.42
N ILE A 7 -13.46 26.43 -14.71
CA ILE A 7 -12.61 25.25 -14.87
C ILE A 7 -13.48 24.06 -14.50
N SER A 8 -13.88 23.27 -15.50
CA SER A 8 -14.41 21.92 -15.29
C SER A 8 -13.31 20.90 -15.63
N ASP A 9 -12.15 21.06 -14.98
CA ASP A 9 -11.07 20.05 -14.91
C ASP A 9 -11.11 19.32 -13.56
N SER A 10 -12.30 19.18 -12.97
CA SER A 10 -12.49 18.30 -11.82
C SER A 10 -12.82 16.90 -12.36
N GLU A 11 -11.95 15.94 -12.05
CA GLU A 11 -12.18 14.50 -12.19
C GLU A 11 -12.16 13.89 -13.60
N ARG A 12 -11.20 14.29 -14.45
CA ARG A 12 -10.45 13.20 -15.08
C ARG A 12 -9.61 12.62 -13.97
N SER A 13 -10.14 11.61 -13.26
CA SER A 13 -9.30 10.69 -12.47
C SER A 13 -8.02 10.51 -13.28
N LEU A 14 -6.90 10.96 -12.73
CA LEU A 14 -5.58 10.70 -13.32
C LEU A 14 -5.62 9.22 -13.63
N LYS A 15 -5.68 8.86 -14.92
CA LYS A 15 -5.91 7.47 -15.33
C LYS A 15 -4.77 6.67 -14.72
N SER A 16 -5.06 6.01 -13.62
CA SER A 16 -4.12 5.18 -12.88
C SER A 16 -3.89 3.93 -13.71
N TYR A 17 -2.63 3.54 -13.88
CA TYR A 17 -2.32 2.27 -14.52
C TYR A 17 -2.56 1.07 -13.57
N GLY A 18 -2.81 1.33 -12.28
CA GLY A 18 -3.05 0.32 -11.26
C GLY A 18 -4.37 0.50 -10.52
N ALA A 19 -4.77 -0.52 -9.76
CA ALA A 19 -6.02 -0.53 -9.00
C ALA A 19 -5.88 0.12 -7.60
N VAL A 20 -4.65 0.39 -7.15
CA VAL A 20 -4.36 1.00 -5.85
C VAL A 20 -4.87 2.45 -5.81
N SER A 21 -5.92 2.69 -5.04
CA SER A 21 -6.55 4.02 -4.91
C SER A 21 -5.81 4.95 -3.95
N GLU A 22 -5.17 4.42 -2.91
CA GLU A 22 -4.53 5.21 -1.87
C GLU A 22 -3.31 4.49 -1.30
N THR A 23 -2.17 5.19 -1.25
CA THR A 23 -0.95 4.72 -0.58
C THR A 23 -0.71 5.44 0.74
N GLU A 24 -1.53 6.45 1.06
CA GLU A 24 -1.40 7.21 2.29
C GLU A 24 -1.77 6.33 3.48
N TRP A 25 -0.82 6.25 4.40
CA TRP A 25 -1.01 5.56 5.65
C TRP A 25 -1.64 6.50 6.66
N THR A 26 -2.92 6.31 6.96
CA THR A 26 -3.48 6.88 8.19
C THR A 26 -2.84 6.14 9.37
N LYS A 27 -1.92 6.82 10.08
CA LYS A 27 -1.58 6.42 11.45
C LYS A 27 -2.89 6.38 12.21
N ASP A 28 -3.32 5.18 12.57
CA ASP A 28 -4.46 5.02 13.45
C ASP A 28 -4.17 5.86 14.71
N LYS A 29 -5.10 6.73 15.10
CA LYS A 29 -4.89 7.78 16.13
C LYS A 29 -4.65 7.22 17.54
N GLY A 30 -4.37 5.91 17.67
CA GLY A 30 -4.07 5.21 18.91
C GLY A 30 -2.62 4.74 19.07
N GLN A 31 -1.74 4.85 18.06
CA GLN A 31 -0.33 4.49 18.24
C GLN A 31 0.43 5.63 18.91
N SER A 32 0.62 5.49 20.23
CA SER A 32 1.57 6.24 21.03
C SER A 32 2.93 6.27 20.32
N ASP A 33 3.63 7.41 20.39
CA ASP A 33 5.06 7.46 20.14
C ASP A 33 5.71 6.21 20.75
N VAL A 34 6.39 5.43 19.91
CA VAL A 34 7.12 4.23 20.34
C VAL A 34 8.20 4.72 21.29
N SER A 35 7.90 4.70 22.58
CA SER A 35 8.89 4.85 23.63
C SER A 35 9.85 3.69 23.45
N MET A 36 11.14 3.99 23.23
CA MET A 36 12.25 3.03 23.21
C MET A 36 12.48 2.36 24.59
N ALA A 37 11.46 2.28 25.43
CA ALA A 37 11.45 1.39 26.57
C ALA A 37 11.20 -0.02 26.04
N GLU A 38 11.98 -1.00 26.51
CA GLU A 38 11.90 -2.43 26.18
C GLU A 38 10.51 -3.00 26.49
N SER A 39 9.52 -2.71 25.64
CA SER A 39 8.24 -3.40 25.64
C SER A 39 8.43 -4.63 24.75
N ILE A 40 8.57 -5.79 25.40
CA ILE A 40 8.54 -7.07 24.69
C ILE A 40 7.11 -7.21 24.16
N MET A 41 6.94 -6.99 22.86
CA MET A 41 5.69 -7.24 22.15
C MET A 41 5.25 -8.69 22.41
N SER A 42 3.97 -8.89 22.70
CA SER A 42 3.40 -10.23 22.77
C SER A 42 3.47 -10.93 21.40
N PRO A 43 3.51 -12.27 21.34
CA PRO A 43 3.49 -13.00 20.07
C PRO A 43 2.34 -12.56 19.14
N ASP A 44 1.14 -12.33 19.70
CA ASP A 44 -0.04 -11.90 18.95
C ASP A 44 0.16 -10.49 18.34
N GLU A 45 0.78 -9.56 19.06
CA GLU A 45 1.09 -8.22 18.54
C GLU A 45 2.14 -8.27 17.42
N ILE A 46 3.12 -9.18 17.51
CA ILE A 46 4.10 -9.41 16.45
C ILE A 46 3.39 -9.93 15.19
N GLU A 47 2.48 -10.89 15.33
CA GLU A 47 1.71 -11.43 14.20
C GLU A 47 0.88 -10.36 13.50
N VAL A 48 0.23 -9.47 14.26
CA VAL A 48 -0.53 -8.34 13.70
C VAL A 48 0.38 -7.38 12.93
N GLU A 49 1.53 -7.00 13.49
CA GLU A 49 2.46 -6.10 12.80
C GLU A 49 3.14 -6.76 11.59
N MET A 50 3.39 -8.07 11.61
CA MET A 50 3.86 -8.80 10.42
C MET A 50 2.83 -8.77 9.29
N ALA A 51 1.55 -9.05 9.59
CA ALA A 51 0.48 -8.96 8.60
C ALA A 51 0.35 -7.54 8.03
N ARG A 52 0.55 -6.54 8.88
CA ARG A 52 0.57 -5.12 8.51
C ARG A 52 1.70 -4.79 7.53
N ILE A 53 2.92 -5.24 7.83
CA ILE A 53 4.10 -5.07 6.96
C ILE A 53 3.88 -5.77 5.61
N GLN A 54 3.33 -6.98 5.63
CA GLN A 54 3.05 -7.74 4.41
C GLN A 54 2.06 -6.99 3.50
N ARG A 55 0.97 -6.47 4.06
CA ARG A 55 0.01 -5.63 3.31
C ARG A 55 0.67 -4.39 2.73
N LEU A 56 1.49 -3.69 3.50
CA LEU A 56 2.20 -2.50 3.02
C LEU A 56 3.14 -2.85 1.85
N ARG A 57 3.87 -3.97 1.96
CA ARG A 57 4.73 -4.46 0.89
C ARG A 57 3.94 -4.71 -0.40
N GLU A 58 2.77 -5.34 -0.31
CA GLU A 58 1.91 -5.61 -1.47
C GLU A 58 1.45 -4.32 -2.16
N VAL A 59 1.00 -3.33 -1.39
CA VAL A 59 0.62 -2.01 -1.92
C VAL A 59 1.80 -1.32 -2.62
N LEU A 60 2.99 -1.35 -2.01
CA LEU A 60 4.18 -0.74 -2.59
C LEU A 60 4.62 -1.42 -3.88
N VAL A 61 4.57 -2.76 -3.95
CA VAL A 61 4.92 -3.51 -5.16
C VAL A 61 3.97 -3.20 -6.32
N ARG A 62 2.66 -3.10 -6.05
CA ARG A 62 1.67 -2.69 -7.06
C ARG A 62 1.94 -1.27 -7.57
N ARG A 63 2.21 -0.34 -6.65
CA ARG A 63 2.57 1.05 -7.02
C ARG A 63 3.87 1.14 -7.82
N GLU A 64 4.85 0.31 -7.49
CA GLU A 64 6.09 0.21 -8.26
C GLU A 64 5.84 -0.27 -9.69
N SER A 65 5.00 -1.30 -9.86
CA SER A 65 4.59 -1.78 -11.19
C SER A 65 3.87 -0.70 -12.00
N GLU A 66 2.96 0.05 -11.38
CA GLU A 66 2.28 1.19 -12.01
C GLU A 66 3.27 2.28 -12.47
N LEU A 67 4.25 2.60 -11.62
CA LEU A 67 5.31 3.55 -11.93
C LEU A 67 6.18 3.08 -13.10
N ARG A 68 6.41 1.78 -13.24
CA ARG A 68 7.11 1.22 -14.40
C ARG A 68 6.31 1.42 -15.69
N PHE A 69 5.00 1.15 -15.70
CA PHE A 69 4.14 1.44 -16.86
C PHE A 69 4.16 2.92 -17.24
N MET A 70 4.09 3.83 -16.26
CA MET A 70 4.20 5.28 -16.50
C MET A 70 5.55 5.67 -17.10
N ALA A 71 6.65 5.13 -16.56
CA ALA A 71 7.99 5.42 -17.05
C ALA A 71 8.16 4.99 -18.52
N ASP A 72 7.64 3.81 -18.86
CA ASP A 72 7.68 3.27 -20.21
C ASP A 72 6.79 4.09 -21.17
N ASP A 73 5.56 4.48 -20.80
CA ASP A 73 4.71 5.37 -21.62
C ASP A 73 5.37 6.73 -21.86
N ILE A 74 5.99 7.31 -20.82
CA ILE A 74 6.75 8.56 -20.93
C ILE A 74 7.89 8.41 -21.94
N GLN A 75 8.63 7.29 -21.91
CA GLN A 75 9.72 7.05 -22.84
C GLN A 75 9.22 6.89 -24.27
N LEU A 76 8.16 6.12 -24.49
CA LEU A 76 7.52 5.97 -25.80
C LEU A 76 7.04 7.33 -26.33
N CYS A 77 6.43 8.15 -25.47
CA CYS A 77 5.98 9.50 -25.84
C CYS A 77 7.15 10.39 -26.26
N LYS A 78 8.28 10.36 -25.55
CA LYS A 78 9.50 11.11 -25.91
C LYS A 78 10.03 10.69 -27.27
N ASP A 79 10.15 9.39 -27.52
CA ASP A 79 10.66 8.85 -28.78
C ASP A 79 9.75 9.21 -29.95
N ILE A 80 8.43 9.05 -29.77
CA ILE A 80 7.41 9.47 -30.75
C ILE A 80 7.50 10.97 -31.03
N MET A 81 7.65 11.80 -29.99
CA MET A 81 7.75 13.25 -30.14
C MET A 81 9.02 13.65 -30.91
N SER A 82 10.15 13.00 -30.64
CA SER A 82 11.41 13.24 -31.37
C SER A 82 11.25 12.89 -32.85
N LEU A 83 10.73 11.70 -33.18
CA LEU A 83 10.49 11.30 -34.56
C LEU A 83 9.48 12.21 -35.26
N LYS A 84 8.42 12.64 -34.58
CA LYS A 84 7.45 13.60 -35.11
C LYS A 84 8.10 14.97 -35.38
N GLN A 85 9.05 15.41 -34.55
CA GLN A 85 9.80 16.64 -34.81
C GLN A 85 10.68 16.51 -36.06
N GLU A 86 11.36 15.38 -36.24
CA GLU A 86 12.12 15.11 -37.46
C GLU A 86 11.24 15.05 -38.71
N LEU A 87 10.10 14.36 -38.62
CA LEU A 87 9.15 14.24 -39.73
C LEU A 87 8.65 15.62 -40.17
N ARG A 88 8.32 16.50 -39.21
CA ARG A 88 7.91 17.88 -39.53
C ARG A 88 8.93 18.63 -40.38
N LYS A 89 10.23 18.45 -40.12
CA LYS A 89 11.31 19.10 -40.91
C LYS A 89 11.35 18.61 -42.36
N VAL A 90 10.97 17.35 -42.60
CA VAL A 90 10.94 16.77 -43.95
C VAL A 90 9.66 17.19 -44.69
N VAL A 91 8.51 17.14 -44.01
CA VAL A 91 7.19 17.45 -44.57
C VAL A 91 7.05 18.94 -44.93
N THR A 92 7.80 19.85 -44.29
CA THR A 92 7.83 21.27 -44.67
C THR A 92 8.39 21.54 -46.07
N VAL A 93 9.16 20.62 -46.65
CA VAL A 93 9.66 20.75 -48.03
C VAL A 93 8.54 20.38 -49.01
N PRO A 94 8.20 21.24 -49.98
CA PRO A 94 7.18 20.93 -50.98
C PRO A 94 7.50 19.64 -51.76
N GLU A 95 6.47 18.84 -52.09
CA GLU A 95 6.66 17.51 -52.69
C GLU A 95 7.47 17.53 -54.00
N LYS A 96 7.28 18.59 -54.81
CA LYS A 96 8.01 18.79 -56.08
C LYS A 96 9.50 19.03 -55.90
N GLU A 97 9.90 19.52 -54.72
CA GLU A 97 11.28 19.87 -54.37
C GLU A 97 11.96 18.81 -53.51
N LYS A 98 11.21 17.81 -53.03
CA LYS A 98 11.79 16.69 -52.26
C LYS A 98 12.70 15.84 -53.13
N THR A 99 13.89 15.59 -52.62
CA THR A 99 14.82 14.59 -53.14
C THR A 99 14.32 13.16 -52.87
N LYS A 100 14.83 12.17 -53.62
CA LYS A 100 14.52 10.75 -53.35
C LYS A 100 14.88 10.34 -51.91
N LYS A 101 15.99 10.85 -51.38
CA LYS A 101 16.42 10.58 -49.99
C LYS A 101 15.46 11.16 -48.96
N GLN A 102 14.90 12.35 -49.21
CA GLN A 102 13.91 12.95 -48.32
C GLN A 102 12.61 12.15 -48.30
N ARG A 103 12.12 11.71 -49.47
CA ARG A 103 10.94 10.82 -49.55
C ARG A 103 11.15 9.50 -48.77
N GLN A 104 12.30 8.85 -48.97
CA GLN A 104 12.63 7.62 -48.24
C GLN A 104 12.69 7.84 -46.72
N ARG A 105 13.33 8.94 -46.28
CA ARG A 105 13.39 9.28 -44.86
C ARG A 105 12.01 9.59 -44.27
N GLU A 106 11.13 10.24 -45.01
CA GLU A 106 9.75 10.50 -44.60
C GLU A 106 8.98 9.19 -44.37
N GLU A 107 9.05 8.27 -45.33
CA GLU A 107 8.42 6.93 -45.21
C GLU A 107 8.97 6.15 -44.00
N GLU A 108 10.29 6.17 -43.79
CA GLU A 108 10.94 5.53 -42.65
C GLU A 108 10.49 6.13 -41.32
N LEU A 109 10.45 7.46 -41.21
CA LEU A 109 9.99 8.16 -40.01
C LEU A 109 8.53 7.83 -39.70
N ILE A 110 7.65 7.80 -40.70
CA ILE A 110 6.24 7.43 -40.54
C ILE A 110 6.14 5.98 -40.04
N LEU A 111 6.88 5.05 -40.64
CA LEU A 111 6.87 3.65 -40.23
C LEU A 111 7.34 3.47 -38.79
N ASN A 112 8.41 4.16 -38.38
CA ASN A 112 8.94 4.08 -37.03
C ASN A 112 7.98 4.70 -36.00
N ILE A 113 7.35 5.84 -36.32
CA ILE A 113 6.30 6.43 -35.47
C ILE A 113 5.14 5.43 -35.30
N HIS A 114 4.68 4.81 -36.38
CA HIS A 114 3.59 3.83 -36.32
C HIS A 114 3.93 2.65 -35.41
N LYS A 115 5.14 2.08 -35.52
CA LYS A 115 5.60 0.99 -34.65
C LYS A 115 5.61 1.38 -33.17
N LEU A 116 6.06 2.60 -32.84
CA LEU A 116 6.06 3.08 -31.46
C LEU A 116 4.64 3.32 -30.93
N VAL A 117 3.73 3.83 -31.77
CA VAL A 117 2.31 3.96 -31.41
C VAL A 117 1.70 2.59 -31.13
N GLN A 118 1.96 1.58 -31.97
CA GLN A 118 1.51 0.21 -31.71
C GLN A 118 2.07 -0.34 -30.40
N LYS A 119 3.36 -0.12 -30.12
CA LYS A 119 3.97 -0.53 -28.85
C LYS A 119 3.30 0.14 -27.64
N ARG A 120 2.92 1.41 -27.79
CA ARG A 120 2.18 2.15 -26.75
C ARG A 120 0.77 1.61 -26.56
N ASP A 121 0.08 1.23 -27.63
CA ASP A 121 -1.24 0.61 -27.55
C ASP A 121 -1.17 -0.71 -26.77
N PHE A 122 -0.18 -1.56 -27.07
CA PHE A 122 0.05 -2.79 -26.29
C PHE A 122 0.36 -2.52 -24.80
N LEU A 123 1.14 -1.48 -24.49
CA LEU A 123 1.43 -1.11 -23.11
C LEU A 123 0.17 -0.71 -22.34
N VAL A 124 -0.78 -0.04 -23.00
CA VAL A 124 -2.07 0.32 -22.40
C VAL A 124 -2.91 -0.94 -22.15
N ASP A 125 -2.95 -1.87 -23.09
CA ASP A 125 -3.67 -3.14 -22.93
C ASP A 125 -3.08 -3.97 -21.78
N ASP A 126 -1.75 -4.10 -21.71
CA ASP A 126 -1.05 -4.83 -20.66
C ASP A 126 -1.32 -4.25 -19.27
N ALA A 127 -1.31 -2.91 -19.15
CA ALA A 127 -1.60 -2.25 -17.89
C ALA A 127 -3.07 -2.42 -17.46
N GLU A 128 -4.01 -2.42 -18.40
CA GLU A 128 -5.42 -2.68 -18.09
C GLU A 128 -5.64 -4.13 -17.61
N VAL A 129 -4.93 -5.10 -18.20
CA VAL A 129 -4.95 -6.49 -17.74
C VAL A 129 -4.45 -6.60 -16.29
N GLU A 130 -3.32 -5.95 -15.97
CA GLU A 130 -2.80 -5.98 -14.60
C GLU A 130 -3.75 -5.28 -13.62
N ARG A 131 -4.34 -4.14 -14.00
CA ARG A 131 -5.34 -3.44 -13.17
C ARG A 131 -6.56 -4.31 -12.86
N LEU A 132 -7.07 -5.03 -13.85
CA LEU A 132 -8.20 -5.95 -13.68
C LEU A 132 -7.84 -7.13 -12.79
N ARG A 133 -6.62 -7.65 -12.91
CA ARG A 133 -6.10 -8.72 -12.06
C ARG A 133 -6.01 -8.27 -10.59
N GLU A 134 -5.42 -7.11 -10.33
CA GLU A 134 -5.34 -6.55 -8.97
C GLU A 134 -6.73 -6.39 -8.34
N GLN A 135 -7.71 -5.92 -9.12
CA GLN A 135 -9.09 -5.76 -8.66
C GLN A 135 -9.77 -7.10 -8.30
N GLU A 136 -9.50 -8.16 -9.06
CA GLU A 136 -10.05 -9.49 -8.74
C GLU A 136 -9.36 -10.09 -7.51
N GLU A 137 -8.04 -9.93 -7.36
CA GLU A 137 -7.31 -10.34 -6.14
C GLU A 137 -7.89 -9.68 -4.88
N ASP A 138 -8.17 -8.37 -4.93
CA ASP A 138 -8.77 -7.63 -3.82
C ASP A 138 -10.20 -8.11 -3.51
N LYS A 139 -10.97 -8.43 -4.55
CA LYS A 139 -12.33 -8.96 -4.43
C LYS A 139 -12.33 -10.35 -3.80
N GLU A 140 -11.44 -11.24 -4.22
CA GLU A 140 -11.27 -12.57 -3.62
C GLU A 140 -10.87 -12.48 -2.15
N MET A 141 -9.96 -11.56 -1.81
CA MET A 141 -9.53 -11.33 -0.42
C MET A 141 -10.68 -10.81 0.45
N ALA A 142 -11.45 -9.83 -0.04
CA ALA A 142 -12.60 -9.28 0.68
C ALA A 142 -13.69 -10.34 0.90
N GLU A 143 -13.98 -11.17 -0.10
CA GLU A 143 -14.94 -12.26 0.00
C GLU A 143 -14.47 -13.34 0.98
N PHE A 144 -13.19 -13.70 0.96
CA PHE A 144 -12.62 -14.64 1.92
C PHE A 144 -12.75 -14.13 3.36
N LEU A 145 -12.37 -12.88 3.61
CA LEU A 145 -12.50 -12.25 4.93
C LEU A 145 -13.96 -12.20 5.37
N ARG A 146 -14.88 -11.80 4.50
CA ARG A 146 -16.32 -11.79 4.78
C ARG A 146 -16.82 -13.16 5.21
N LEU A 147 -16.44 -14.22 4.50
CA LEU A 147 -16.86 -15.59 4.81
C LEU A 147 -16.28 -16.08 6.15
N LYS A 148 -15.04 -15.70 6.49
CA LYS A 148 -14.38 -16.07 7.74
C LYS A 148 -14.88 -15.29 8.95
N LEU A 149 -15.24 -14.02 8.77
CA LEU A 149 -15.66 -13.12 9.85
C LEU A 149 -17.17 -13.20 10.14
N MET A 150 -18.00 -13.57 9.16
CA MET A 150 -19.46 -13.73 9.37
C MET A 150 -19.82 -14.60 10.60
N PRO A 151 -19.19 -15.76 10.85
CA PRO A 151 -19.44 -16.55 12.06
C PRO A 151 -19.08 -15.82 13.35
N LEU A 152 -17.96 -15.07 13.35
CA LEU A 152 -17.51 -14.30 14.52
C LEU A 152 -18.46 -13.13 14.82
N GLU A 153 -18.96 -12.45 13.79
CA GLU A 153 -19.96 -11.39 13.94
C GLU A 153 -21.29 -11.91 14.51
N LYS A 154 -21.72 -13.11 14.09
CA LYS A 154 -22.92 -13.76 14.64
C LYS A 154 -22.73 -14.11 16.12
N LEU A 155 -21.60 -14.72 16.48
CA LEU A 155 -21.26 -15.02 17.87
C LEU A 155 -21.16 -13.75 18.74
N ALA A 156 -20.57 -12.68 18.22
CA ALA A 156 -20.49 -11.39 18.92
C ALA A 156 -21.88 -10.77 19.14
N ARG A 157 -22.79 -10.86 18.16
CA ARG A 157 -24.18 -10.39 18.30
C ARG A 157 -24.99 -11.23 19.29
N GLU A 158 -24.82 -12.55 19.28
CA GLU A 158 -25.45 -13.46 20.24
C GLU A 158 -24.95 -13.21 21.67
N ALA A 159 -23.64 -12.98 21.84
CA ALA A 159 -23.04 -12.60 23.12
C ALA A 159 -23.52 -11.22 23.62
N ALA A 160 -23.73 -10.26 22.71
CA ALA A 160 -24.26 -8.94 23.04
C ALA A 160 -25.76 -8.96 23.40
N GLN A 161 -26.53 -9.87 22.81
CA GLN A 161 -27.97 -10.02 23.08
C GLN A 161 -28.27 -10.81 24.36
N ASN A 162 -27.32 -11.63 24.84
CA ASN A 162 -27.47 -12.39 26.08
C ASN A 162 -26.34 -12.08 27.07
N PRO A 163 -26.37 -10.93 27.78
CA PRO A 163 -25.41 -10.63 28.82
C PRO A 163 -25.70 -11.51 30.04
N GLN A 164 -25.29 -12.77 29.99
CA GLN A 164 -25.16 -13.56 31.21
C GLN A 164 -24.09 -12.89 32.06
N LYS A 165 -24.53 -12.22 33.13
CA LYS A 165 -23.65 -11.74 34.20
C LYS A 165 -22.64 -12.85 34.53
N PRO A 166 -21.32 -12.64 34.45
CA PRO A 166 -20.41 -13.56 35.08
C PRO A 166 -20.69 -13.50 36.57
N LYS A 167 -21.37 -14.52 37.11
CA LYS A 167 -21.31 -14.81 38.54
C LYS A 167 -19.86 -15.18 38.81
N ARG A 168 -19.06 -14.19 39.19
CA ARG A 168 -17.75 -14.39 39.80
C ARG A 168 -17.99 -15.22 41.07
N GLN A 169 -17.91 -16.54 40.96
CA GLN A 169 -17.76 -17.41 42.12
C GLN A 169 -16.33 -17.18 42.60
N VAL A 170 -16.20 -16.30 43.58
CA VAL A 170 -15.02 -16.26 44.43
C VAL A 170 -15.06 -17.56 45.24
N PRO A 171 -14.05 -18.45 45.15
CA PRO A 171 -13.97 -19.58 46.06
C PRO A 171 -13.78 -19.03 47.47
N ASP A 172 -14.64 -19.45 48.41
CA ASP A 172 -14.51 -19.07 49.83
C ASP A 172 -13.14 -19.54 50.38
N PRO A 173 -12.39 -18.68 51.10
CA PRO A 173 -11.18 -19.10 51.76
C PRO A 173 -11.50 -20.01 52.96
N PRO A 174 -10.71 -21.07 53.21
CA PRO A 174 -10.97 -22.02 54.29
C PRO A 174 -10.83 -21.39 55.69
N PRO A 175 -11.61 -21.86 56.70
CA PRO A 175 -11.69 -21.22 58.00
C PRO A 175 -10.53 -21.64 58.91
N GLY A 176 -9.71 -20.66 59.33
CA GLY A 176 -8.68 -20.88 60.35
C GLY A 176 -7.86 -19.61 60.63
N LYS A 177 -8.25 -18.86 61.68
CA LYS A 177 -7.56 -17.66 62.22
C LYS A 177 -6.29 -18.05 63.01
N PRO A 178 -5.33 -17.12 63.33
CA PRO A 178 -5.57 -15.70 63.56
C PRO A 178 -4.62 -14.67 62.92
N SER A 179 -5.21 -13.49 62.84
CA SER A 179 -4.66 -12.17 62.54
C SER A 179 -3.42 -11.83 63.38
N ILE A 180 -2.33 -11.43 62.73
CA ILE A 180 -1.24 -10.69 63.38
C ILE A 180 -0.99 -9.37 62.65
N THR A 181 -1.38 -8.34 63.36
CA THR A 181 -1.14 -6.91 63.21
C THR A 181 0.36 -6.57 63.18
N LYS A 182 0.75 -5.73 62.22
CA LYS A 182 1.95 -4.85 62.16
C LYS A 182 3.34 -5.53 62.15
N SER A 183 4.19 -5.16 61.18
CA SER A 183 5.36 -4.27 61.40
C SER A 183 6.23 -4.16 60.13
N ILE A 184 6.62 -2.91 59.83
CA ILE A 184 7.66 -2.53 58.88
C ILE A 184 9.02 -2.93 59.47
N THR A 185 9.86 -3.67 58.74
CA THR A 185 11.32 -3.71 58.99
C THR A 185 12.11 -4.11 57.74
N ILE A 186 12.77 -3.11 57.14
CA ILE A 186 14.16 -3.05 56.66
C ILE A 186 14.80 -4.40 56.26
N ILE A 187 14.98 -4.61 54.95
CA ILE A 187 15.89 -5.62 54.41
C ILE A 187 17.32 -5.14 54.69
N LYS A 188 17.94 -5.82 55.66
CA LYS A 188 19.34 -5.68 56.06
C LYS A 188 20.18 -6.63 55.20
N ASP A 189 21.31 -6.10 54.77
CA ASP A 189 22.38 -6.72 53.99
C ASP A 189 22.63 -8.21 54.29
N CYS A 190 22.70 -8.98 53.21
CA CYS A 190 23.58 -10.15 53.13
C CYS A 190 24.35 -10.08 51.81
N CYS A 191 25.44 -9.31 51.84
CA CYS A 191 26.56 -9.48 50.94
C CYS A 191 27.26 -10.81 51.25
N GLY A 192 27.46 -11.64 50.21
CA GLY A 192 28.27 -12.85 50.24
C GLY A 192 28.84 -13.08 48.84
N ALA A 193 30.11 -12.71 48.68
CA ALA A 193 30.96 -12.77 47.50
C ALA A 193 30.75 -14.04 46.64
N THR A 194 30.83 -13.98 45.31
CA THR A 194 32.12 -13.97 44.60
C THR A 194 32.09 -13.23 43.25
N GLN A 195 33.27 -12.66 42.95
CA GLN A 195 33.68 -11.92 41.76
C GLN A 195 33.23 -12.48 40.41
N CYS A 196 32.81 -11.58 39.52
CA CYS A 196 33.29 -11.58 38.15
C CYS A 196 33.39 -10.14 37.63
N CYS A 197 34.57 -9.55 37.75
CA CYS A 197 35.00 -8.45 36.89
C CYS A 197 35.73 -9.08 35.71
N ILE A 198 35.55 -8.53 34.49
CA ILE A 198 36.60 -7.84 33.73
C ILE A 198 36.13 -7.60 32.28
N MET A 199 36.24 -6.32 31.92
CA MET A 199 36.30 -5.61 30.62
C MET A 199 35.10 -5.63 29.67
#